data_AF-A0A7C7MZ69-F1
#
_entry.id   AF-A0A7C7MZ69-F1
#
_cell.length_a   1.000
_cell.length_b   1.000
_cell.length_c   1.000
_cell.angle_alpha   90.00
_cell.angle_beta   90.00
_cell.angle_gamma   90.00
#
_symmetry.space_group_name_H-M   'P 1'
#
loop_
_entity.id
_entity.type
_entity.pdbx_description
1 polymer ?
#
loop_
_entity_poly.entity_id
_entity_poly.type
_entity_poly.pdbx_seq_one_letter_code
_entity_poly.pdbx_strand_id
1 'polypeptide(L)'
;MVLVVLGTLAQRDIGLYASQQKYFSANITWLGDIIPTPGGRITMVIILVNLTFMLFKQYMWKINEIGILNSIIKEVYYDQIQ
;
A
#
# COMPACT_ATOMS: atom_id res chain seq x y z
N MET A 1 -7.47 5.02 9.25
CA MET A 1 -8.11 4.84 10.58
C MET A 1 -9.23 5.83 10.81
N VAL A 2 -9.02 7.14 10.67
CA VAL A 2 -10.09 8.16 10.84
C VAL A 2 -11.34 7.86 10.00
N LEU A 3 -11.18 7.57 8.71
CA LEU A 3 -12.29 7.25 7.80
C LEU A 3 -13.09 6.02 8.27
N VAL A 4 -12.41 5.01 8.85
CA VAL A 4 -13.06 3.81 9.38
C VAL A 4 -13.92 4.17 10.58
N VAL A 5 -13.37 4.92 11.54
CA VAL A 5 -14.10 5.35 12.74
C VAL A 5 -15.36 6.16 12.36
N LEU A 6 -15.23 7.12 11.45
CA LEU A 6 -16.36 7.93 10.98
C LEU A 6 -17.39 7.08 10.24
N GLY A 7 -16.95 6.17 9.39
CA GLY A 7 -17.83 5.24 8.67
C GLY A 7 -18.61 4.34 9.62
N THR A 8 -17.97 3.83 10.69
CA THR A 8 -18.61 2.97 11.70
C THR A 8 -19.59 3.75 12.58
N LEU A 9 -19.26 5.00 12.96
CA LEU A 9 -20.19 5.86 13.68
C LEU A 9 -21.43 6.15 12.82
N ALA A 10 -21.23 6.53 11.55
CA ALA A 10 -22.34 6.76 10.63
C ALA A 10 -23.15 5.48 10.37
N GLN A 11 -22.50 4.32 10.28
CA GLN A 11 -23.15 3.03 10.05
C GLN A 11 -24.22 2.70 11.09
N ARG A 12 -24.07 3.16 12.35
CA ARG A 12 -25.10 3.01 13.38
C ARG A 12 -26.41 3.69 12.98
N ASP A 13 -26.32 4.86 12.35
CA ASP A 13 -27.47 5.73 12.08
C ASP A 13 -28.06 5.52 10.68
N ILE A 14 -27.21 5.34 9.65
CA ILE A 14 -27.65 5.20 8.24
C ILE A 14 -27.61 3.77 7.72
N GLY A 15 -27.12 2.81 8.51
CA GLY A 15 -26.95 1.42 8.12
C GLY A 15 -25.69 1.16 7.28
N LEU A 16 -25.35 -0.13 7.14
CA LEU A 16 -24.10 -0.59 6.55
C LEU A 16 -23.94 -0.24 5.08
N TYR A 17 -24.98 -0.46 4.27
CA TYR A 17 -24.85 -0.23 2.82
C TYR A 17 -24.69 1.26 2.50
N ALA A 18 -25.46 2.13 3.16
CA ALA A 18 -25.38 3.57 2.95
C ALA A 18 -24.07 4.16 3.48
N SER A 19 -23.58 3.69 4.64
CA SER A 19 -22.27 4.12 5.16
C SER A 19 -21.12 3.66 4.26
N GLN A 20 -21.22 2.47 3.68
CA GLN A 20 -20.29 1.97 2.68
C GLN A 20 -20.22 2.89 1.48
N GLN A 21 -21.36 3.25 0.90
CA GLN A 21 -21.38 4.14 -0.26
C GLN A 21 -20.81 5.52 0.07
N LYS A 22 -21.20 6.09 1.22
CA LYS A 22 -20.84 7.45 1.61
C LYS A 22 -19.36 7.60 1.94
N TYR A 23 -18.79 6.69 2.73
CA TYR A 23 -17.41 6.83 3.22
C TYR A 23 -16.40 5.98 2.44
N PHE A 24 -16.75 4.73 2.12
CA PHE A 24 -15.80 3.76 1.57
C PHE A 24 -15.77 3.71 0.04
N SER A 25 -16.92 3.91 -0.63
CA SER A 25 -17.00 3.94 -2.10
C SER A 25 -16.85 5.35 -2.69
N ALA A 26 -16.85 6.39 -1.86
CA ALA A 26 -16.66 7.75 -2.35
C ALA A 26 -15.21 8.04 -2.74
N ASN A 27 -15.04 8.92 -3.73
CA ASN A 27 -13.73 9.47 -4.08
C ASN A 27 -13.32 10.60 -3.12
N ILE A 28 -14.27 11.49 -2.80
CA ILE A 28 -14.10 12.57 -1.83
C ILE A 28 -15.23 12.44 -0.81
N THR A 29 -14.89 12.49 0.47
CA THR A 29 -15.84 12.56 1.59
C THR A 29 -15.62 13.86 2.33
N TRP A 30 -16.72 14.49 2.73
CA TRP A 30 -16.68 15.68 3.57
C TRP A 30 -16.66 15.27 5.03
N LEU A 31 -15.62 15.72 5.74
CA LEU A 31 -15.48 15.47 7.16
C LEU A 31 -16.28 16.55 7.89
N GLY A 32 -17.47 16.17 8.37
CA GLY A 32 -18.41 17.07 9.03
C GLY A 32 -18.81 18.27 8.16
N ASP A 33 -18.91 18.09 6.84
CA ASP A 33 -19.27 19.13 5.86
C ASP A 33 -18.30 20.34 5.75
N ILE A 34 -17.13 20.28 6.40
CA ILE A 34 -16.17 21.40 6.43
C ILE A 34 -14.91 21.11 5.61
N ILE A 35 -14.36 19.89 5.70
CA ILE A 35 -13.07 19.55 5.10
C ILE A 35 -13.25 18.48 4.03
N PRO A 36 -12.88 18.74 2.76
CA PRO A 36 -12.85 17.70 1.74
C PRO A 36 -11.67 16.78 2.03
N THR A 37 -11.97 15.51 2.25
CA THR A 37 -10.97 14.47 2.51
C THR A 37 -11.07 13.36 1.48
N PRO A 38 -9.96 12.66 1.18
CA PRO A 38 -10.01 11.51 0.29
C PRO A 38 -10.94 10.44 0.89
N GLY A 39 -11.89 9.99 0.09
CA GLY A 39 -12.77 8.88 0.45
C GLY A 39 -12.05 7.53 0.44
N GLY A 40 -12.79 6.46 0.70
CA GLY A 40 -12.21 5.12 0.80
C GLY A 40 -11.49 4.66 -0.46
N ARG A 41 -12.03 4.94 -1.66
CA ARG A 41 -11.40 4.52 -2.93
C ARG A 41 -10.02 5.12 -3.13
N ILE A 42 -9.91 6.45 -2.97
CA ILE A 42 -8.62 7.15 -3.12
C ILE A 42 -7.64 6.68 -2.05
N THR A 43 -8.11 6.54 -0.81
CA THR A 43 -7.28 6.03 0.29
C THR A 43 -6.72 4.65 -0.02
N MET A 44 -7.55 3.74 -0.54
CA MET A 44 -7.12 2.38 -0.93
C MET A 44 -6.10 2.40 -2.06
N VAL A 45 -6.27 3.26 -3.07
CA VAL A 45 -5.29 3.41 -4.16
C VAL A 45 -3.96 3.93 -3.63
N ILE A 46 -3.97 4.94 -2.76
CA ILE A 46 -2.74 5.48 -2.16
C ILE A 46 -1.99 4.40 -1.37
N ILE A 47 -2.71 3.62 -0.55
CA ILE A 47 -2.12 2.51 0.21
C ILE A 47 -1.57 1.45 -0.73
N LEU A 48 -2.33 1.05 -1.76
CA LEU A 48 -1.91 0.06 -2.75
C LEU A 48 -0.62 0.49 -3.44
N VAL A 49 -0.56 1.73 -3.91
CA VAL A 49 0.63 2.29 -4.57
C VAL A 49 1.82 2.32 -3.62
N ASN A 50 1.63 2.77 -2.38
CA ASN A 50 2.70 2.81 -1.38
C ASN A 50 3.27 1.42 -1.10
N LEU A 51 2.40 0.44 -0.83
CA LEU A 51 2.81 -0.94 -0.59
C LEU A 51 3.47 -1.56 -1.81
N THR A 52 2.95 -1.26 -3.01
CA THR A 52 3.53 -1.73 -4.27
C THR A 52 4.98 -1.23 -4.42
N PHE A 53 5.24 0.05 -4.17
CA PHE A 53 6.60 0.59 -4.17
C PHE A 53 7.50 -0.04 -3.09
N MET A 54 6.97 -0.29 -1.89
CA MET A 54 7.71 -0.97 -0.83
C MET A 54 8.12 -2.38 -1.24
N LEU A 55 7.20 -3.15 -1.85
CA LEU A 55 7.48 -4.50 -2.34
C LEU A 55 8.54 -4.48 -3.46
N PHE A 56 8.45 -3.53 -4.40
CA PHE A 56 9.46 -3.40 -5.45
C PHE A 56 10.84 -3.05 -4.88
N LYS A 57 10.93 -2.15 -3.91
CA LYS A 57 12.21 -1.82 -3.25
C LYS A 57 12.84 -3.04 -2.58
N GLN A 58 12.04 -3.81 -1.85
CA GLN A 58 12.53 -5.02 -1.18
C GLN A 58 12.95 -6.09 -2.19
N TYR A 59 12.20 -6.26 -3.28
CA TYR A 59 12.53 -7.17 -4.37
C TYR A 59 13.84 -6.77 -5.07
N MET A 60 14.03 -5.48 -5.38
CA MET A 60 15.26 -4.96 -5.96
C MET A 60 16.48 -5.18 -5.06
N TRP A 61 16.32 -5.01 -3.74
CA TRP A 61 17.41 -5.28 -2.81
C TRP A 61 17.83 -6.76 -2.83
N LYS A 62 16.86 -7.67 -2.91
CA LYS A 62 17.11 -9.12 -3.00
C LYS A 62 17.84 -9.53 -4.30
N ILE A 63 17.56 -8.86 -5.42
CA ILE A 63 18.28 -9.11 -6.69
C ILE A 63 19.76 -8.69 -6.57
N ASN A 64 20.04 -7.59 -5.89
CA ASN A 64 21.43 -7.13 -5.71
C ASN A 64 22.27 -8.14 -4.91
N GLU A 65 21.69 -8.79 -3.90
CA GLU A 65 22.36 -9.85 -3.13
C GLU A 65 22.70 -11.08 -4.00
N ILE A 66 21.79 -11.46 -4.92
CA ILE A 66 22.03 -12.55 -5.88
C ILE A 66 23.17 -12.20 -6.85
N GLY A 67 23.24 -10.95 -7.29
CA GLY A 67 24.33 -10.46 -8.15
C GLY A 67 25.70 -10.56 -7.48
N ILE A 68 25.79 -10.16 -6.21
CA ILE A 68 27.03 -10.25 -5.41
C ILE A 68 27.45 -11.72 -5.23
N LEU A 69 26.50 -12.60 -4.88
CA LEU A 69 26.78 -14.03 -4.73
C LEU A 69 27.31 -14.66 -6.02
N ASN A 70 26.69 -14.36 -7.17
CA ASN A 70 27.15 -14.85 -8.46
C ASN A 70 28.55 -14.35 -8.82
N SER A 71 28.90 -13.11 -8.44
CA SER A 71 30.25 -12.58 -8.63
C SER A 71 31.28 -13.36 -7.81
N ILE A 72 31.01 -13.61 -6.53
CA ILE A 72 31.90 -14.36 -5.63
C ILE A 72 32.09 -15.79 -6.13
N ILE A 73 31.00 -16.48 -6.51
CA ILE A 73 31.07 -17.86 -7.04
C ILE A 73 31.96 -17.92 -8.29
N LYS A 74 31.84 -16.93 -9.17
CA LYS A 74 32.65 -16.86 -10.41
C LYS A 74 34.13 -16.65 -10.12
N GLU A 75 34.46 -15.83 -9.12
CA GLU A 75 35.83 -15.57 -8.68
C GLU A 75 36.47 -16.83 -8.06
N VAL A 76 35.75 -17.51 -7.16
CA VAL A 76 36.20 -18.80 -6.56
C VAL A 76 36.42 -19.87 -7.63
N TYR A 77 35.55 -19.96 -8.65
CA TYR A 77 35.70 -20.95 -9.71
C TYR A 77 36.93 -20.69 -10.60
N TYR A 78 37.28 -19.41 -10.84
CA TYR A 78 38.42 -19.04 -11.67
C TYR A 78 39.76 -19.38 -10.99
N ASP A 79 39.85 -19.17 -9.67
CA ASP A 79 41.02 -19.51 -8.85
C ASP A 79 41.30 -21.02 -8.77
N GLN A 80 40.31 -21.88 -9.02
CA GLN A 80 40.50 -23.34 -9.03
C GLN A 80 41.05 -23.89 -10.36
N ILE A 81 41.10 -23.06 -11.41
CA ILE A 81 41.49 -23.47 -12.78
C ILE A 81 42.91 -22.99 -13.15
N GLN A 82 43.48 -22.05 -12.39
CA GLN A 82 44.89 -21.63 -12.49
C GLN A 82 45.80 -22.49 -11.62
#